data_AF-A0A168LIS7-F1
#
_entry.id   AF-A0A168LIS7-F1
#
_cell.length_a   1.000
_cell.length_b   1.000
_cell.length_c   1.000
_cell.angle_alpha   90.00
_cell.angle_beta   90.00
_cell.angle_gamma   90.00
#
_symmetry.space_group_name_H-M   'P 1'
#
loop_
_entity.id
_entity.type
_entity.pdbx_description
1 polymer ?
#
loop_
_entity_poly.entity_id
_entity_poly.type
_entity_poly.pdbx_seq_one_letter_code
_entity_poly.pdbx_strand_id
1 'polypeptide(L)'
;MSPYVQWITLFWMIFSGAAMGLAYDSYRVLSNQFHFPKWTIHVLDLLYWCGMALFIFRMLYISNQGQLRFYAFVGLFIGVWGYFLILSVTTQRFVVMLIKVVQYVLYLLKRLFIVVIWLPIRTLYRLIVSILGIMWTLITFIFGVVLRCLHPFWRLLKWMLHPLTTKLRMKERIKRVKQICMKLWNRWS
;
A
#
# COMPACT_ATOMS: atom_id res chain seq x y z
N MET A 1 39.67 43.74 31.08
CA MET A 1 38.33 43.48 30.49
C MET A 1 37.29 43.95 31.49
N SER A 2 36.25 44.66 31.06
CA SER A 2 35.21 45.12 31.99
C SER A 2 34.36 43.93 32.47
N PRO A 3 33.89 43.93 33.74
CA PRO A 3 33.07 42.85 34.29
C PRO A 3 31.78 42.62 33.48
N TYR A 4 31.24 43.65 32.83
CA TYR A 4 30.08 43.55 31.95
C TYR A 4 30.29 42.61 30.76
N VAL A 5 31.48 42.60 30.15
CA VAL A 5 31.80 41.70 29.03
C VAL A 5 31.89 40.25 29.50
N GLN A 6 32.31 40.01 30.75
CA GLN A 6 32.35 38.66 31.34
C GLN A 6 30.93 38.10 31.56
N TRP A 7 30.00 38.92 32.04
CA TRP A 7 28.60 38.49 32.21
C TRP A 7 27.92 38.15 30.88
N ILE A 8 28.11 38.99 29.85
CA ILE A 8 27.52 38.76 28.51
C ILE A 8 28.08 37.47 27.89
N THR A 9 29.39 37.23 28.02
CA THR A 9 30.01 36.01 27.49
C THR A 9 29.55 34.76 28.24
N LEU A 10 29.31 34.85 29.55
CA LEU A 10 28.76 33.76 30.35
C LEU A 10 27.33 33.39 29.93
N PHE A 11 26.46 34.38 29.72
CA PHE A 11 25.09 34.16 29.24
C PHE A 11 25.06 33.52 27.84
N TRP A 12 25.91 33.98 26.93
CA TRP A 12 26.03 33.37 25.60
C TRP A 12 26.46 31.90 25.67
N MET A 13 27.32 31.54 26.61
CA MET A 13 27.77 30.17 26.80
C MET A 13 26.70 29.27 27.42
N ILE A 14 25.89 29.80 28.33
CA ILE A 14 24.71 29.10 28.85
C ILE A 14 23.69 28.85 27.73
N PHE A 15 23.41 29.87 26.90
CA PHE A 15 22.49 29.75 25.76
C PHE A 15 23.00 28.75 24.72
N SER A 16 24.29 28.79 24.42
CA SER A 16 24.97 27.83 23.54
C SER A 16 24.85 26.39 24.08
N GLY A 17 25.02 26.18 25.39
CA GLY A 17 24.84 24.88 26.03
C GLY A 17 23.39 24.37 25.96
N ALA A 18 22.41 25.27 26.12
CA ALA A 18 20.99 24.93 25.96
C ALA A 18 20.62 24.59 24.50
N ALA A 19 21.14 25.34 23.52
CA ALA A 19 20.96 25.06 22.10
C ALA A 19 21.56 23.70 21.70
N MET A 20 22.71 23.34 22.28
CA MET A 20 23.30 22.01 22.14
C MET A 20 22.40 20.88 22.64
N GLY A 21 21.79 21.06 23.82
CA GLY A 21 20.84 20.09 24.38
C GLY A 21 19.60 19.91 23.49
N LEU A 22 19.09 21.00 22.90
CA LEU A 22 17.98 20.96 21.96
C LEU A 22 18.33 20.26 20.65
N ALA A 23 19.52 20.51 20.11
CA ALA A 23 20.02 19.81 18.93
C ALA A 23 20.17 18.31 19.19
N TYR A 24 20.66 17.92 20.37
CA TYR A 24 20.78 16.51 20.77
C TYR A 24 19.43 15.81 20.87
N ASP A 25 18.43 16.46 21.50
CA ASP A 25 17.13 15.84 21.64
C ASP A 25 16.42 15.73 20.28
N SER A 26 16.50 16.76 19.43
CA SER A 26 16.01 16.74 18.04
C SER A 26 16.63 15.60 17.23
N TYR A 27 17.94 15.40 17.37
CA TYR A 27 18.68 14.29 16.78
C TYR A 27 18.14 12.93 17.24
N ARG A 28 17.92 12.78 18.56
CA ARG A 28 17.43 11.54 19.17
C ARG A 28 16.02 11.20 18.70
N VAL A 29 15.16 12.21 18.50
CA VAL A 29 13.81 12.05 17.92
C VAL A 29 13.89 11.50 16.50
N LEU A 30 14.70 12.14 15.66
CA LEU A 30 14.83 11.79 14.24
C LEU A 30 15.39 10.37 14.10
N SER A 31 16.41 10.02 14.89
CA SER A 31 16.99 8.68 14.93
C SER A 31 15.96 7.61 15.29
N ASN A 32 15.04 7.90 16.23
CA ASN A 32 14.04 6.92 16.69
C ASN A 32 12.86 6.78 15.73
N GLN A 33 12.48 7.86 15.02
CA GLN A 33 11.38 7.86 14.06
C GLN A 33 11.71 7.11 12.76
N PHE A 34 12.95 7.22 12.28
CA PHE A 34 13.28 6.79 10.91
C PHE A 34 13.69 5.31 10.75
N HIS A 35 13.67 4.48 11.81
CA HIS A 35 14.12 3.08 11.73
C HIS A 35 15.46 2.94 11.00
N PHE A 36 16.39 3.86 11.25
CA PHE A 36 17.69 3.80 10.61
C PHE A 36 18.44 2.52 11.05
N PRO A 37 19.20 1.87 10.14
CA PRO A 37 20.08 0.77 10.52
C PRO A 37 21.10 1.24 11.57
N LYS A 38 21.47 0.35 12.51
CA LYS A 38 22.31 0.67 13.68
C LYS A 38 23.60 1.43 13.33
N TRP A 39 24.14 1.24 12.13
CA TRP A 39 25.33 1.92 11.64
C TRP A 39 25.14 3.43 11.41
N THR A 40 23.96 3.85 10.96
CA THR A 40 23.65 5.27 10.77
C THR A 40 23.68 6.03 12.09
N ILE A 41 23.26 5.40 13.19
CA ILE A 41 23.30 6.02 14.53
C ILE A 41 24.75 6.38 14.91
N HIS A 42 25.72 5.51 14.62
CA HIS A 42 27.12 5.77 14.90
C HIS A 42 27.71 6.88 14.01
N VAL A 43 27.35 6.90 12.72
CA VAL A 43 27.79 7.98 11.80
C VAL A 43 27.22 9.33 12.23
N LEU A 44 25.95 9.35 12.61
CA LEU A 44 25.25 10.57 13.00
C LEU A 44 25.74 11.06 14.38
N ASP A 45 26.10 10.14 15.29
CA ASP A 45 26.76 10.46 16.57
C ASP A 45 28.13 11.09 16.31
N LEU A 46 28.94 10.48 15.44
CA LEU A 46 30.24 11.05 15.05
C LEU A 46 30.11 12.46 14.45
N LEU A 47 29.10 12.67 13.59
CA LEU A 47 28.83 13.96 12.96
C LEU A 47 28.34 15.00 13.99
N TYR A 48 27.55 14.57 14.97
CA TYR A 48 27.13 15.40 16.10
C TYR A 48 28.34 15.82 16.95
N TRP A 49 29.19 14.89 17.36
CA TRP A 49 30.41 15.19 18.12
C TRP A 49 31.35 16.15 17.38
N CYS A 50 31.54 15.96 16.07
CA CYS A 50 32.32 16.87 15.23
C CYS A 50 31.68 18.27 15.15
N GLY A 51 30.38 18.36 14.88
CA GLY A 51 29.65 19.63 14.82
C GLY A 51 29.65 20.37 16.16
N MET A 52 29.48 19.63 17.24
CA MET A 52 29.54 20.11 18.62
C MET A 52 30.91 20.70 18.94
N ALA A 53 31.99 19.95 18.66
CA ALA A 53 33.34 20.41 18.89
C ALA A 53 33.62 21.70 18.12
N LEU A 54 33.24 21.76 16.84
CA LEU A 54 33.39 22.96 16.00
C LEU A 54 32.56 24.14 16.52
N PHE A 55 31.33 23.90 16.97
CA PHE A 55 30.46 24.93 17.51
C PHE A 55 31.00 25.53 18.81
N ILE A 56 31.45 24.68 19.74
CA ILE A 56 32.10 25.10 20.99
C ILE A 56 33.36 25.91 20.67
N PHE A 57 34.19 25.42 19.74
CA PHE A 57 35.42 26.10 19.33
C PHE A 57 35.12 27.49 18.72
N ARG A 58 34.09 27.58 17.89
CA ARG A 58 33.66 28.84 17.27
C ARG A 58 33.08 29.83 18.27
N MET A 59 32.28 29.36 19.22
CA MET A 59 31.75 30.21 20.30
C MET A 59 32.86 30.71 21.21
N LEU A 60 33.87 29.88 21.49
CA LEU A 60 35.05 30.28 22.26
C LEU A 60 35.90 31.32 21.52
N TYR A 61 36.04 31.17 20.20
CA TYR A 61 36.74 32.12 19.33
C TYR A 61 36.08 33.51 19.33
N ILE A 62 34.75 33.56 19.17
CA ILE A 62 33.98 34.82 19.14
C ILE A 62 33.96 35.51 20.51
N SER A 63 33.81 34.73 21.58
CA SER A 63 33.66 35.24 22.95
C SER A 63 34.95 35.83 23.53
N ASN A 64 36.11 35.24 23.22
CA ASN A 64 37.35 35.57 23.94
C ASN A 64 38.62 35.55 23.08
N GLN A 65 38.50 35.73 21.75
CA GLN A 65 39.65 35.68 20.81
C GLN A 65 40.44 34.36 20.89
N GLY A 66 39.80 33.26 21.31
CA GLY A 66 40.43 31.94 21.40
C GLY A 66 41.21 31.65 22.70
N GLN A 67 41.16 32.52 23.73
CA GLN A 67 41.69 32.16 25.05
C GLN A 67 40.76 31.16 25.75
N LEU A 68 41.27 29.95 26.02
CA LEU A 68 40.61 28.92 26.81
C LEU A 68 40.46 29.39 28.26
N ARG A 69 39.33 30.03 28.58
CA ARG A 69 39.00 30.46 29.94
C ARG A 69 38.14 29.40 30.62
N PHE A 70 38.55 28.97 31.81
CA PHE A 70 37.87 27.91 32.57
C PHE A 70 36.38 28.21 32.81
N TYR A 71 36.02 29.48 33.01
CA TYR A 71 34.63 29.94 33.17
C TYR A 71 33.73 29.63 31.97
N ALA A 72 34.29 29.53 30.77
CA ALA A 72 33.56 29.20 29.56
C ALA A 72 33.05 27.75 29.57
N PHE A 73 33.93 26.82 29.95
CA PHE A 73 33.58 25.42 30.09
C PHE A 73 32.56 25.22 31.21
N VAL A 74 32.73 25.92 32.33
CA VAL A 74 31.77 25.85 33.45
C VAL A 74 30.40 26.38 33.02
N GLY A 75 30.31 27.50 32.31
CA GLY A 75 29.05 28.03 31.79
C GLY A 75 28.37 27.10 30.78
N LEU A 76 29.15 26.44 29.93
CA LEU A 76 28.65 25.46 28.96
C LEU A 76 28.16 24.18 29.66
N PHE A 77 28.91 23.70 30.65
CA PHE A 77 28.53 22.55 31.47
C PHE A 77 27.23 22.83 32.23
N ILE A 78 27.12 24.01 32.87
CA ILE A 78 25.91 24.44 33.58
C ILE A 78 24.72 24.62 32.62
N GLY A 79 24.93 25.17 31.43
CA GLY A 79 23.88 25.31 30.42
C GLY A 79 23.35 23.96 29.93
N VAL A 80 24.25 23.01 29.66
CA VAL A 80 23.88 21.63 29.27
C VAL A 80 23.20 20.91 30.44
N TRP A 81 23.75 20.97 31.65
CA TRP A 81 23.16 20.34 32.84
C TRP A 81 21.80 20.93 33.19
N GLY A 82 21.64 22.25 33.13
CA GLY A 82 20.36 22.94 33.37
C GLY A 82 19.31 22.53 32.34
N TYR A 83 19.69 22.42 31.06
CA TYR A 83 18.83 21.90 30.02
C TYR A 83 18.42 20.44 30.29
N PHE A 84 19.37 19.58 30.64
CA PHE A 84 19.07 18.18 30.96
C PHE A 84 18.24 18.00 32.24
N LEU A 85 18.34 18.88 33.24
CA LEU A 85 17.56 18.77 34.47
C LEU A 85 16.13 19.30 34.32
N ILE A 86 15.94 20.39 33.56
CA ILE A 86 14.64 21.08 33.46
C ILE A 86 13.86 20.65 32.21
N LEU A 87 14.54 20.48 31.07
CA LEU A 87 13.91 20.20 29.77
C LEU A 87 13.96 18.74 29.34
N SER A 88 14.87 17.89 29.83
CA SER A 88 14.95 16.47 29.41
C SER A 88 13.61 15.73 29.50
N VAL A 89 12.91 15.86 30.63
CA VAL A 89 11.62 15.17 30.85
C VAL A 89 10.51 15.76 29.97
N THR A 90 10.52 17.07 29.76
CA THR A 90 9.51 17.80 28.98
C THR A 90 9.70 17.55 27.48
N THR A 91 10.91 17.69 26.97
CA THR A 91 11.22 17.50 25.55
C THR A 91 11.04 16.04 25.16
N GLN A 92 11.53 15.08 25.95
CA GLN A 92 11.30 13.65 25.65
C GLN A 92 9.80 13.28 25.62
N ARG A 93 8.98 13.82 26.55
CA ARG A 93 7.52 13.59 26.55
C ARG A 93 6.84 14.27 25.35
N PHE A 94 7.22 15.51 25.04
CA PHE A 94 6.69 16.26 23.91
C PHE A 94 7.00 15.57 22.59
N VAL A 95 8.21 15.08 22.45
CA VAL A 95 8.68 14.31 21.30
C VAL A 95 7.87 13.03 21.14
N VAL A 96 7.74 12.22 22.21
CA VAL A 96 6.94 10.98 22.13
C VAL A 96 5.47 11.28 21.82
N MET A 97 4.92 12.37 22.35
CA MET A 97 3.58 12.85 22.01
C MET A 97 3.48 13.20 20.52
N LEU A 98 4.42 13.98 19.98
CA LEU A 98 4.47 14.36 18.57
C LEU A 98 4.54 13.13 17.66
N ILE A 99 5.39 12.15 18.01
CA ILE A 99 5.51 10.87 17.29
C ILE A 99 4.16 10.15 17.28
N LYS A 100 3.50 10.01 18.44
CA LYS A 100 2.18 9.37 18.54
C LYS A 100 1.12 10.10 17.70
N VAL A 101 1.13 11.44 17.70
CA VAL A 101 0.22 12.24 16.87
C VAL A 101 0.46 11.97 15.39
N VAL A 102 1.72 11.98 14.93
CA VAL A 102 2.05 11.69 13.54
C VAL A 102 1.64 10.28 13.14
N GLN A 103 1.91 9.27 13.98
CA GLN A 103 1.47 7.89 13.74
C GLN A 103 -0.06 7.78 13.66
N TYR A 104 -0.79 8.49 14.53
CA TYR A 104 -2.24 8.52 14.52
C TYR A 104 -2.78 9.18 13.24
N VAL A 105 -2.18 10.28 12.80
CA VAL A 105 -2.53 10.95 11.54
C VAL A 105 -2.29 10.05 10.34
N LEU A 106 -1.16 9.35 10.28
CA LEU A 106 -0.87 8.40 9.20
C LEU A 106 -1.85 7.21 9.21
N TYR A 107 -2.19 6.70 10.38
CA TYR A 107 -3.21 5.66 10.53
C TYR A 107 -4.58 6.15 10.04
N LEU A 108 -4.98 7.35 10.43
CA LEU A 108 -6.23 7.97 9.98
C LEU A 108 -6.23 8.15 8.46
N LEU A 109 -5.14 8.64 7.87
CA LEU A 109 -5.01 8.83 6.43
C LEU A 109 -5.10 7.52 5.67
N LYS A 110 -4.41 6.45 6.13
CA LYS A 110 -4.54 5.11 5.55
C LYS A 110 -5.97 4.58 5.66
N ARG A 111 -6.61 4.75 6.82
CA ARG A 111 -8.00 4.32 7.03
C ARG A 111 -8.96 5.08 6.11
N LEU A 112 -8.78 6.38 5.96
CA LEU A 112 -9.55 7.20 5.04
C LEU A 112 -9.33 6.75 3.60
N PHE A 113 -8.09 6.52 3.18
CA PHE A 113 -7.79 6.04 1.83
C PHE A 113 -8.48 4.70 1.54
N ILE A 114 -8.42 3.75 2.47
CA ILE A 114 -9.12 2.46 2.35
C ILE A 114 -10.64 2.67 2.27
N VAL A 115 -11.22 3.47 3.16
CA VAL A 115 -12.69 3.69 3.14
C VAL A 115 -13.14 4.45 1.89
N VAL A 116 -12.35 5.43 1.44
CA VAL A 116 -12.70 6.27 0.28
C VAL A 116 -12.46 5.55 -1.04
N ILE A 117 -11.53 4.60 -1.13
CA ILE A 117 -11.21 3.93 -2.41
C ILE A 117 -11.70 2.50 -2.43
N TRP A 118 -11.40 1.70 -1.40
CA TRP A 118 -11.76 0.29 -1.37
C TRP A 118 -13.27 0.06 -1.30
N LEU A 119 -13.96 0.85 -0.46
CA LEU A 119 -15.41 0.71 -0.28
C LEU A 119 -16.20 1.00 -1.57
N PRO A 120 -15.98 2.12 -2.31
CA PRO A 120 -16.72 2.38 -3.54
C PRO A 120 -16.33 1.45 -4.69
N ILE A 121 -15.08 1.00 -4.78
CA ILE A 121 -14.69 -0.01 -5.77
C ILE A 121 -15.47 -1.31 -5.53
N ARG A 122 -15.59 -1.73 -4.27
CA ARG A 122 -16.33 -2.95 -3.92
C ARG A 122 -17.83 -2.81 -4.21
N THR A 123 -18.43 -1.64 -3.97
CA THR A 123 -19.84 -1.42 -4.31
C THR A 123 -20.07 -1.39 -5.82
N LEU A 124 -19.20 -0.71 -6.58
CA LEU A 124 -19.20 -0.70 -8.05
C LEU A 124 -19.08 -2.11 -8.62
N TYR A 125 -18.11 -2.90 -8.15
CA TYR A 125 -17.94 -4.28 -8.59
C TYR A 125 -19.20 -5.12 -8.34
N ARG A 126 -19.81 -4.97 -7.16
CA ARG A 126 -21.07 -5.67 -6.84
C ARG A 126 -22.20 -5.25 -7.79
N LEU A 127 -22.32 -3.97 -8.11
CA LEU A 127 -23.32 -3.48 -9.06
C LEU A 127 -23.11 -4.08 -10.46
N ILE A 128 -21.86 -4.11 -10.95
CA ILE A 128 -21.52 -4.68 -12.25
C ILE A 128 -21.88 -6.18 -12.29
N VAL A 129 -21.49 -6.94 -11.27
CA VAL A 129 -21.81 -8.37 -11.19
C VAL A 129 -23.33 -8.60 -11.11
N SER A 130 -24.07 -7.78 -10.36
CA SER A 130 -25.53 -7.85 -10.32
C SER A 130 -26.16 -7.60 -11.70
N ILE A 131 -25.70 -6.58 -12.43
CA ILE A 131 -26.19 -6.27 -13.79
C ILE A 131 -25.88 -7.43 -14.76
N LEU A 132 -24.67 -7.96 -14.73
CA LEU A 132 -24.27 -9.10 -15.55
C LEU A 132 -25.09 -10.36 -15.22
N GLY A 133 -25.38 -10.60 -13.94
CA GLY A 133 -26.25 -11.69 -13.51
C GLY A 133 -27.67 -11.55 -14.07
N ILE A 134 -28.25 -10.35 -14.03
CA ILE A 134 -29.57 -10.08 -14.62
C ILE A 134 -29.53 -10.32 -16.13
N MET A 135 -28.51 -9.81 -16.84
CA MET A 135 -28.33 -10.06 -18.27
C MET A 135 -28.26 -11.56 -18.59
N TRP A 136 -27.51 -12.34 -17.81
CA TRP A 136 -27.43 -13.79 -17.97
C TRP A 136 -28.78 -14.49 -17.81
N THR A 137 -29.57 -14.09 -16.80
CA THR A 137 -30.92 -14.63 -16.60
C THR A 137 -31.86 -14.31 -17.77
N LEU A 138 -31.74 -13.11 -18.36
CA LEU A 138 -32.53 -12.73 -19.55
C LEU A 138 -32.13 -13.54 -20.79
N ILE A 139 -30.82 -13.73 -21.02
CA ILE A 139 -30.31 -14.54 -22.13
C ILE A 139 -30.83 -15.98 -22.04
N THR A 140 -30.70 -16.59 -20.87
CA THR A 140 -31.16 -17.97 -20.64
C THR A 140 -32.68 -18.10 -20.74
N PHE A 141 -33.44 -17.06 -20.34
CA PHE A 141 -34.89 -17.00 -20.53
C PHE A 141 -35.27 -16.95 -22.01
N ILE A 142 -34.70 -16.03 -22.79
CA ILE A 142 -34.97 -15.90 -24.24
C ILE A 142 -34.59 -17.18 -24.96
N PHE A 143 -33.37 -17.69 -24.71
CA PHE A 143 -32.90 -18.92 -25.33
C PHE A 143 -33.79 -20.13 -24.97
N GLY A 144 -34.23 -20.21 -23.71
CA GLY A 144 -35.19 -21.22 -23.26
C GLY A 144 -36.53 -21.15 -23.98
N VAL A 145 -37.07 -19.94 -24.19
CA VAL A 145 -38.31 -19.73 -24.95
C VAL A 145 -38.12 -20.11 -26.43
N VAL A 146 -37.04 -19.65 -27.06
CA VAL A 146 -36.72 -19.96 -28.46
C VAL A 146 -36.58 -21.48 -28.66
N LEU A 147 -35.79 -22.16 -27.83
CA LEU A 147 -35.64 -23.62 -27.89
C LEU A 147 -36.96 -24.34 -27.67
N ARG A 148 -37.79 -23.87 -26.72
CA ARG A 148 -39.10 -24.47 -26.44
C ARG A 148 -40.07 -24.29 -27.61
N CYS A 149 -40.02 -23.17 -28.32
CA CYS A 149 -40.78 -22.95 -29.56
C CYS A 149 -40.23 -23.75 -30.75
N LEU A 150 -38.91 -23.93 -30.83
CA LEU A 150 -38.29 -24.70 -31.91
C LEU A 150 -38.52 -26.21 -31.76
N HIS A 151 -38.63 -26.71 -30.54
CA HIS A 151 -38.84 -28.12 -30.24
C HIS A 151 -40.06 -28.75 -30.92
N PRO A 152 -41.28 -28.18 -30.88
CA PRO A 152 -42.44 -28.72 -31.61
C PRO A 152 -42.24 -28.65 -33.12
N PHE A 153 -41.59 -27.59 -33.63
CA PHE A 153 -41.27 -27.48 -35.05
C PHE A 153 -40.28 -28.56 -35.51
N TRP A 154 -39.27 -28.87 -34.69
CA TRP A 154 -38.32 -29.96 -34.94
C TRP A 154 -39.00 -31.33 -34.92
N ARG A 155 -39.98 -31.53 -34.02
CA ARG A 155 -40.79 -32.75 -33.96
C ARG A 155 -41.64 -32.91 -35.23
N LEU A 156 -42.24 -31.82 -35.70
CA LEU A 156 -43.00 -31.79 -36.95
C LEU A 156 -42.12 -32.04 -38.17
N LEU A 157 -40.94 -31.40 -38.25
CA LEU A 157 -39.98 -31.60 -39.34
C LEU A 157 -39.51 -33.06 -39.42
N LYS A 158 -39.17 -33.68 -38.27
CA LYS A 158 -38.83 -35.12 -38.22
C LYS A 158 -39.99 -36.01 -38.66
N TRP A 159 -41.21 -35.68 -38.23
CA TRP A 159 -42.41 -36.42 -38.63
C TRP A 159 -42.70 -36.30 -40.14
N MET A 160 -42.46 -35.12 -40.73
CA MET A 160 -42.68 -34.86 -42.16
C MET A 160 -41.56 -35.44 -43.06
N LEU A 161 -40.34 -35.58 -42.54
CA LEU A 161 -39.23 -36.26 -43.21
C LEU A 161 -39.22 -37.79 -42.99
N HIS A 162 -39.98 -38.28 -42.00
CA HIS A 162 -40.21 -39.71 -41.78
C HIS A 162 -40.69 -40.47 -43.04
N PRO A 163 -41.71 -40.00 -43.81
CA PRO A 163 -42.15 -40.67 -45.03
C PRO A 163 -41.08 -40.71 -46.15
N LEU A 164 -40.22 -39.68 -46.24
CA LEU A 164 -39.14 -39.62 -47.24
C LEU A 164 -38.01 -40.61 -46.92
N THR A 165 -37.65 -40.75 -45.65
CA THR A 165 -36.65 -41.74 -45.22
C THR A 165 -37.17 -43.18 -45.33
N THR A 166 -38.48 -43.42 -45.13
CA THR A 166 -39.09 -44.74 -45.35
C THR A 166 -39.21 -45.11 -46.83
N LYS A 167 -39.48 -44.14 -47.73
CA LYS A 167 -39.50 -44.39 -49.19
C LYS A 167 -38.12 -44.79 -49.74
N LEU A 168 -37.04 -44.17 -49.27
CA LEU A 168 -35.67 -44.55 -49.64
C LEU A 168 -35.34 -45.99 -49.20
N ARG A 169 -35.72 -46.36 -47.98
CA ARG A 169 -35.49 -47.71 -47.42
C ARG A 169 -36.32 -48.82 -48.11
N MET A 170 -37.50 -48.48 -48.64
CA MET A 170 -38.34 -49.40 -49.43
C MET A 170 -37.73 -49.68 -50.81
N LYS A 171 -37.14 -48.68 -51.47
CA LYS A 171 -36.51 -48.84 -52.79
C LYS A 171 -35.32 -49.80 -52.74
N GLU A 172 -34.54 -49.76 -51.66
CA GLU A 172 -33.45 -50.73 -51.40
C GLU A 172 -33.95 -52.14 -51.12
N ARG A 173 -35.03 -52.31 -50.33
CA ARG A 173 -35.63 -53.63 -50.07
C ARG A 173 -36.14 -54.29 -51.36
N ILE A 174 -36.82 -53.55 -52.22
CA ILE A 174 -37.34 -54.06 -53.50
C ILE A 174 -36.18 -54.43 -54.44
N LYS A 175 -35.10 -53.65 -54.48
CA LYS A 175 -33.90 -53.96 -55.27
C LYS A 175 -33.21 -55.26 -54.78
N ARG A 176 -33.13 -55.45 -53.46
CA ARG A 176 -32.55 -56.65 -52.83
C ARG A 176 -33.39 -57.91 -53.11
N VAL A 177 -34.72 -57.82 -53.04
CA VAL A 177 -35.63 -58.93 -53.40
C VAL A 177 -35.55 -59.26 -54.89
N LYS A 178 -35.53 -58.26 -55.78
CA LYS A 178 -35.39 -58.48 -57.23
C LYS A 178 -34.08 -59.19 -57.58
N GLN A 179 -32.98 -58.86 -56.90
CA GLN A 179 -31.70 -59.55 -57.07
C GLN A 179 -31.74 -61.01 -56.60
N ILE A 180 -32.46 -61.33 -55.52
CA ILE A 180 -32.63 -62.71 -55.04
C ILE A 180 -33.47 -63.52 -56.04
N CYS A 181 -34.59 -62.97 -56.54
CA CYS A 181 -35.40 -63.66 -57.53
C CYS A 181 -34.66 -63.89 -58.85
N MET A 182 -33.87 -62.92 -59.34
CA MET A 182 -33.04 -63.12 -60.55
C MET A 182 -31.96 -64.18 -60.35
N LYS A 183 -31.32 -64.23 -59.17
CA LYS A 183 -30.36 -65.31 -58.85
C LYS A 183 -31.02 -66.70 -58.82
N LEU A 184 -32.26 -66.80 -58.36
CA LEU A 184 -33.00 -68.06 -58.34
C LEU A 184 -33.43 -68.47 -59.74
N TRP A 185 -33.88 -67.52 -60.58
CA TRP A 185 -34.30 -67.81 -61.95
C TRP A 185 -33.16 -68.35 -62.84
N ASN A 186 -31.98 -67.73 -62.79
CA ASN A 186 -30.79 -68.20 -63.53
C ASN A 186 -30.20 -69.52 -63.01
N ARG A 187 -30.73 -70.07 -61.92
CA ARG A 187 -30.33 -71.38 -61.39
C ARG A 187 -31.21 -72.52 -61.92
N TRP A 188 -32.35 -72.18 -62.52
CA TRP A 188 -33.36 -73.12 -63.02
C TRP A 188 -33.55 -73.06 -64.55
N SER A 189 -32.86 -72.14 -65.24
CA SER A 189 -32.69 -72.09 -66.70
C SER A 189 -31.26 -72.47 -67.05
#